data_AF-I1VB00-F1
#
_entry.id   AF-I1VB00-F1
#
_cell.length_a   1.000
_cell.length_b   1.000
_cell.length_c   1.000
_cell.angle_alpha   90.00
_cell.angle_beta   90.00
_cell.angle_gamma   90.00
#
_symmetry.space_group_name_H-M   'P 1'
#
loop_
_entity.id
_entity.type
_entity.pdbx_description
1 polymer ?
#
loop_
_entity_poly.entity_id
_entity_poly.type
_entity_poly.pdbx_seq_one_letter_code
_entity_poly.pdbx_strand_id
1 'polypeptide(L)'
;PVGNQLQTPVQAPRRKTSRAECPVDRDSPVYNMKHRRRGKAYIFNHACFDPSLRLSERVGSSTDVSNLQIALYGLGFQVFCFKDLGICDVRKIIQQLANEDHSECDCVMVVVLSHGENGMIYTFDSFYHSDELWFPFTSDKCPTLAGKPKLFFIQACQGSKTDVGTVMQC
;
A
#
# COMPACT_ATOMS: atom_id res chain seq x y z
N PRO A 1 57.10 37.07 -12.26
CA PRO A 1 55.84 36.56 -11.65
C PRO A 1 54.83 36.18 -12.74
N VAL A 2 54.83 34.90 -13.13
CA VAL A 2 53.75 34.29 -13.93
C VAL A 2 53.53 32.92 -13.32
N GLY A 3 52.47 32.78 -12.53
CA GLY A 3 52.10 31.51 -11.89
C GLY A 3 51.21 30.70 -12.82
N ASN A 4 51.66 29.50 -13.18
CA ASN A 4 50.82 28.51 -13.86
C ASN A 4 49.92 27.83 -12.84
N GLN A 5 48.60 28.03 -12.94
CA GLN A 5 47.62 27.22 -12.23
C GLN A 5 47.21 26.03 -13.11
N LEU A 6 47.51 24.82 -12.64
CA LEU A 6 46.98 23.57 -13.18
C LEU A 6 45.49 23.50 -12.83
N GLN A 7 44.61 23.55 -13.83
CA GLN A 7 43.19 23.24 -13.66
C GLN A 7 43.03 21.73 -13.43
N THR A 8 42.43 21.36 -12.31
CA THR A 8 42.04 19.97 -12.03
C THR A 8 40.77 19.62 -12.81
N PRO A 9 40.58 18.36 -13.25
CA PRO A 9 39.42 18.00 -14.05
C PRO A 9 38.16 18.01 -13.17
N VAL A 10 37.15 18.77 -13.60
CA VAL A 10 35.81 18.74 -13.02
C VAL A 10 35.24 17.34 -13.23
N GLN A 11 35.05 16.59 -12.13
CA GLN A 11 34.43 15.27 -12.17
C GLN A 11 32.97 15.42 -12.61
N ALA A 12 32.61 14.72 -13.68
CA ALA A 12 31.22 14.63 -14.15
C ALA A 12 30.32 14.04 -13.04
N PRO A 13 29.06 14.49 -12.92
CA PRO A 13 28.15 14.01 -11.90
C PRO A 13 27.90 12.50 -12.08
N ARG A 14 28.14 11.73 -11.01
CA ARG A 14 27.87 10.29 -10.98
C ARG A 14 26.38 10.05 -11.27
N ARG A 15 26.09 9.36 -12.37
CA ARG A 15 24.75 8.87 -12.71
C ARG A 15 24.30 7.95 -11.58
N LYS A 16 23.31 8.37 -10.76
CA LYS A 16 22.70 7.53 -9.73
C LYS A 16 22.00 6.36 -10.43
N THR A 17 22.67 5.22 -10.52
CA THR A 17 22.01 3.95 -10.78
C THR A 17 21.21 3.63 -9.52
N SER A 18 19.90 3.87 -9.52
CA SER A 18 19.01 3.53 -8.41
C SER A 18 18.87 2.02 -8.32
N ARG A 19 19.90 1.33 -7.83
CA ARG A 19 19.76 -0.03 -7.35
C ARG A 19 19.07 0.05 -5.99
N ALA A 20 17.94 -0.62 -5.90
CA ALA A 20 17.27 -0.89 -4.64
C ALA A 20 18.24 -1.69 -3.74
N GLU A 21 18.58 -1.15 -2.57
CA GLU A 21 19.37 -1.84 -1.55
C GLU A 21 18.42 -2.51 -0.57
N CYS A 22 18.51 -3.84 -0.43
CA CYS A 22 17.72 -4.58 0.54
C CYS A 22 18.30 -4.34 1.96
N PRO A 23 17.49 -3.95 2.94
CA PRO A 23 17.96 -3.64 4.31
C PRO A 23 18.26 -4.88 5.16
N VAL A 24 18.24 -6.07 4.55
CA VAL A 24 18.46 -7.36 5.20
C VAL A 24 19.42 -8.19 4.37
N ASP A 25 20.20 -9.02 5.06
CA ASP A 25 20.98 -10.07 4.42
C ASP A 25 20.07 -11.01 3.61
N ARG A 26 20.58 -11.51 2.48
CA ARG A 26 19.83 -12.36 1.55
C ARG A 26 19.30 -13.63 2.23
N ASP A 27 20.04 -14.18 3.18
CA ASP A 27 19.74 -15.45 3.83
C ASP A 27 19.09 -15.23 5.22
N SER A 28 18.66 -14.01 5.53
CA SER A 28 17.96 -13.70 6.77
C SER A 28 16.61 -14.43 6.86
N PRO A 29 16.28 -15.10 7.98
CA PRO A 29 15.01 -15.77 8.17
C PRO A 29 13.84 -14.80 8.46
N VAL A 30 14.14 -13.52 8.71
CA VAL A 30 13.15 -12.50 9.10
C VAL A 30 13.40 -11.15 8.41
N TYR A 31 12.34 -10.38 8.22
CA TYR A 31 12.44 -8.98 7.79
C TYR A 31 13.03 -8.09 8.88
N ASN A 32 13.82 -7.09 8.50
CA ASN A 32 14.26 -6.04 9.42
C ASN A 32 13.09 -5.08 9.70
N MET A 33 12.52 -5.23 10.89
CA MET A 33 11.37 -4.46 11.38
C MET A 33 11.78 -3.48 12.51
N LYS A 34 13.03 -2.98 12.46
CA LYS A 34 13.67 -2.10 13.47
C LYS A 34 14.07 -0.72 12.93
N HIS A 35 13.54 -0.29 11.78
CA HIS A 35 13.74 1.08 11.29
C HIS A 35 13.04 2.08 12.21
N ARG A 36 13.30 3.38 12.00
CA ARG A 36 12.76 4.46 12.84
C ARG A 36 11.23 4.50 12.88
N ARG A 37 10.54 4.06 11.83
CA ARG A 37 9.07 4.03 11.75
C ARG A 37 8.60 2.66 11.28
N ARG A 38 7.48 2.17 11.82
CA ARG A 38 6.81 0.98 11.28
C ARG A 38 6.43 1.19 9.82
N GLY A 39 5.83 2.34 9.51
CA GLY A 39 5.33 2.66 8.17
C GLY A 39 3.93 3.23 8.22
N LYS A 40 3.38 3.51 7.04
CA LYS A 40 2.00 4.00 6.88
C LYS A 40 1.05 2.83 6.63
N ALA A 41 -0.15 2.94 7.20
CA ALA A 41 -1.28 2.07 6.90
C ALA A 41 -2.43 2.89 6.32
N TYR A 42 -2.78 2.65 5.05
CA TYR A 42 -3.88 3.36 4.38
C TYR A 42 -5.12 2.47 4.39
N ILE A 43 -6.24 2.98 4.89
CA ILE A 43 -7.52 2.29 4.94
C ILE A 43 -8.48 3.00 3.98
N PHE A 44 -8.84 2.33 2.89
CA PHE A 44 -9.89 2.77 1.99
C PHE A 44 -11.20 2.11 2.39
N ASN A 45 -12.17 2.91 2.83
CA ASN A 45 -13.48 2.46 3.25
C ASN A 45 -14.55 2.98 2.28
N HIS A 46 -15.05 2.11 1.42
CA HIS A 46 -16.19 2.39 0.55
C HIS A 46 -17.45 1.79 1.20
N ALA A 47 -18.24 2.67 1.80
CA ALA A 47 -19.51 2.37 2.42
C ALA A 47 -20.68 2.80 1.54
N CYS A 48 -20.57 3.96 0.90
CA CYS A 48 -21.56 4.50 -0.02
C CYS A 48 -21.02 4.50 -1.45
N PHE A 49 -21.92 4.36 -2.41
CA PHE A 49 -21.62 4.22 -3.84
C PHE A 49 -22.56 5.10 -4.66
N ASP A 50 -22.13 5.49 -5.85
CA ASP A 50 -22.95 6.19 -6.81
C ASP A 50 -24.18 5.34 -7.15
N PRO A 51 -25.41 5.90 -7.09
CA PRO A 51 -26.64 5.16 -7.35
C PRO A 51 -26.67 4.45 -8.71
N SER A 52 -25.94 4.95 -9.71
CA SER A 52 -25.84 4.33 -11.03
C SER A 52 -25.21 2.94 -11.01
N LEU A 53 -24.37 2.64 -10.00
CA LEU A 53 -23.72 1.34 -9.81
C LEU A 53 -24.67 0.27 -9.24
N ARG A 54 -25.85 0.68 -8.73
CA ARG A 54 -26.87 -0.21 -8.13
C ARG A 54 -26.32 -1.11 -7.01
N LEU A 55 -25.35 -0.61 -6.25
CA LEU A 55 -24.79 -1.29 -5.09
C LEU A 55 -25.50 -0.83 -3.81
N SER A 56 -25.67 -1.75 -2.86
CA SER A 56 -26.19 -1.43 -1.54
C SER A 56 -25.14 -0.75 -0.67
N GLU A 57 -25.58 0.07 0.27
CA GLU A 57 -24.70 0.63 1.30
C GLU A 57 -24.12 -0.48 2.19
N ARG A 58 -22.83 -0.40 2.51
CA ARG A 58 -22.15 -1.36 3.40
C ARG A 58 -22.29 -0.94 4.87
N VAL A 59 -23.48 -1.18 5.42
CA VAL A 59 -23.78 -0.93 6.83
C VAL A 59 -22.83 -1.73 7.73
N GLY A 60 -22.23 -1.06 8.72
CA GLY A 60 -21.28 -1.68 9.66
C GLY A 60 -19.80 -1.50 9.30
N SER A 61 -19.47 -1.09 8.08
CA SER A 61 -18.07 -0.91 7.66
C SER A 61 -17.30 0.15 8.48
N SER A 62 -18.00 1.11 9.11
CA SER A 62 -17.39 2.06 10.05
C SER A 62 -16.84 1.40 11.31
N THR A 63 -17.45 0.30 11.76
CA THR A 63 -16.97 -0.49 12.91
C THR A 63 -15.67 -1.18 12.56
N ASP A 64 -15.57 -1.76 11.35
CA ASP A 64 -14.33 -2.35 10.84
C ASP A 64 -13.19 -1.34 10.79
N VAL A 65 -13.45 -0.12 10.27
CA VAL A 65 -12.47 0.97 10.26
C VAL A 65 -11.98 1.29 11.67
N SER A 66 -12.90 1.39 12.63
CA SER A 66 -12.55 1.74 14.01
C SER A 66 -11.66 0.67 14.66
N ASN A 67 -12.02 -0.61 14.46
CA ASN A 67 -11.24 -1.75 14.96
C ASN A 67 -9.85 -1.81 14.31
N LEU A 68 -9.77 -1.60 12.98
CA LEU A 68 -8.50 -1.56 12.25
C LEU A 68 -7.61 -0.42 12.74
N GLN A 69 -8.16 0.78 12.94
CA GLN A 69 -7.39 1.91 13.47
C GLN A 69 -6.78 1.56 14.83
N ILE A 70 -7.58 1.05 15.77
CA ILE A 70 -7.10 0.66 17.11
C ILE A 70 -5.97 -0.37 17.01
N ALA A 71 -6.17 -1.44 16.24
CA ALA A 71 -5.18 -2.50 16.08
C ALA A 71 -3.88 -1.99 15.43
N LEU A 72 -3.99 -1.20 14.36
CA LEU A 72 -2.83 -0.73 13.59
C LEU A 72 -2.04 0.35 14.33
N TYR A 73 -2.71 1.22 15.09
CA TYR A 73 -2.01 2.11 16.02
C TYR A 73 -1.26 1.31 17.09
N GLY A 74 -1.88 0.25 17.64
CA GLY A 74 -1.21 -0.66 18.58
C GLY A 74 0.02 -1.36 18.01
N LEU A 75 0.08 -1.58 16.69
CA LEU A 75 1.23 -2.13 15.97
C LEU A 75 2.27 -1.07 15.55
N GLY A 76 2.03 0.20 15.86
CA GLY A 76 2.94 1.32 15.61
C GLY A 76 2.83 1.96 14.22
N PHE A 77 1.78 1.65 13.46
CA PHE A 77 1.57 2.28 12.15
C PHE A 77 1.09 3.73 12.27
N GLN A 78 1.44 4.54 11.27
CA GLN A 78 0.76 5.80 11.01
C GLN A 78 -0.47 5.52 10.13
N VAL A 79 -1.67 5.61 10.71
CA VAL A 79 -2.92 5.20 10.04
C VAL A 79 -3.60 6.39 9.36
N PHE A 80 -4.04 6.20 8.12
CA PHE A 80 -4.81 7.17 7.33
C PHE A 80 -6.08 6.49 6.81
N CYS A 81 -7.23 7.13 6.99
CA CYS A 81 -8.51 6.61 6.55
C CYS A 81 -9.12 7.50 5.47
N PHE A 82 -9.62 6.86 4.41
CA PHE A 82 -10.26 7.51 3.28
C PHE A 82 -11.65 6.91 3.09
N LYS A 83 -12.67 7.77 3.00
CA LYS A 83 -14.07 7.34 2.89
C LYS A 83 -14.61 7.68 1.51
N ASP A 84 -15.28 6.70 0.88
CA ASP A 84 -16.10 6.86 -0.33
C ASP A 84 -15.40 7.67 -1.45
N LEU A 85 -14.13 7.37 -1.69
CA LEU A 85 -13.38 8.03 -2.77
C LEU A 85 -13.79 7.50 -4.14
N GLY A 86 -13.75 8.38 -5.14
CA GLY A 86 -13.78 7.99 -6.54
C GLY A 86 -12.48 7.35 -7.00
N ILE A 87 -12.52 6.64 -8.12
CA ILE A 87 -11.39 5.85 -8.64
C ILE A 87 -10.14 6.70 -8.92
N CYS A 88 -10.32 7.93 -9.40
CA CYS A 88 -9.21 8.84 -9.68
C CYS A 88 -8.45 9.23 -8.40
N ASP A 89 -9.17 9.48 -7.31
CA ASP A 89 -8.56 9.82 -6.02
C ASP A 89 -7.87 8.62 -5.37
N VAL A 90 -8.48 7.43 -5.45
CA VAL A 90 -7.84 6.18 -4.99
C VAL A 90 -6.50 5.98 -5.70
N ARG A 91 -6.47 6.03 -7.04
CA ARG A 91 -5.24 5.88 -7.82
C ARG A 91 -4.20 6.94 -7.47
N LYS A 92 -4.63 8.19 -7.33
CA LYS A 92 -3.75 9.30 -6.96
C LYS A 92 -3.11 9.08 -5.60
N ILE A 93 -3.89 8.70 -4.59
CA ILE A 93 -3.40 8.48 -3.21
C ILE A 93 -2.46 7.28 -3.15
N ILE A 94 -2.78 6.18 -3.82
CA ILE A 94 -1.90 5.01 -3.92
C ILE A 94 -0.57 5.38 -4.59
N GLN A 95 -0.62 6.10 -5.71
CA GLN A 95 0.59 6.54 -6.41
C GLN A 95 1.41 7.51 -5.56
N GLN A 96 0.77 8.42 -4.83
CA GLN A 96 1.44 9.31 -3.89
C GLN A 96 2.16 8.51 -2.80
N LEU A 97 1.49 7.55 -2.17
CA LEU A 97 2.09 6.69 -1.16
C LEU A 97 3.29 5.90 -1.71
N ALA A 98 3.18 5.35 -2.91
CA ALA A 98 4.27 4.62 -3.55
C ALA A 98 5.49 5.51 -3.86
N ASN A 99 5.27 6.80 -4.12
CA ASN A 99 6.32 7.77 -4.44
C ASN A 99 6.98 8.41 -3.20
N GLU A 100 6.50 8.13 -1.99
CA GLU A 100 7.13 8.61 -0.76
C GLU A 100 8.49 7.94 -0.49
N ASP A 101 9.34 8.60 0.30
CA ASP A 101 10.57 8.00 0.80
C ASP A 101 10.29 7.09 2.01
N HIS A 102 10.43 5.78 1.77
CA HIS A 102 10.23 4.73 2.77
C HIS A 102 11.55 4.19 3.36
N SER A 103 12.68 4.86 3.13
CA SER A 103 14.00 4.36 3.57
C SER A 103 14.04 4.10 5.09
N GLU A 104 13.36 4.95 5.86
CA GLU A 104 13.25 4.88 7.32
C GLU A 104 11.98 4.15 7.83
N CYS A 105 11.24 3.49 6.94
CA CYS A 105 10.05 2.71 7.28
C CYS A 105 10.36 1.22 7.25
N ASP A 106 9.75 0.42 8.13
CA ASP A 106 9.85 -1.04 8.06
C ASP A 106 9.05 -1.62 6.90
N CYS A 107 7.83 -1.13 6.71
CA CYS A 107 6.89 -1.68 5.75
C CYS A 107 5.84 -0.65 5.28
N VAL A 108 4.92 -1.10 4.43
CA VAL A 108 3.70 -0.36 4.07
C VAL A 108 2.50 -1.29 4.16
N MET A 109 1.35 -0.75 4.54
CA MET A 109 0.09 -1.49 4.56
C MET A 109 -1.01 -0.72 3.84
N VAL A 110 -1.79 -1.43 3.03
CA VAL A 110 -3.03 -0.92 2.41
C VAL A 110 -4.16 -1.88 2.76
N VAL A 111 -5.25 -1.34 3.30
CA VAL A 111 -6.48 -2.06 3.63
C VAL A 111 -7.61 -1.49 2.80
N VAL A 112 -8.41 -2.34 2.18
CA VAL A 112 -9.57 -1.92 1.38
C VAL A 112 -10.81 -2.65 1.87
N LEU A 113 -11.86 -1.89 2.18
CA LEU A 113 -13.18 -2.36 2.59
C LEU A 113 -14.18 -1.88 1.53
N SER A 114 -14.72 -2.79 0.72
CA SER A 114 -15.65 -2.42 -0.36
C SER A 114 -16.51 -3.60 -0.81
N HIS A 115 -17.40 -3.34 -1.77
CA HIS A 115 -17.90 -4.39 -2.65
C HIS A 115 -16.80 -4.84 -3.62
N GLY A 116 -16.94 -6.04 -4.17
CA GLY A 116 -16.03 -6.56 -5.17
C GLY A 116 -16.62 -7.74 -5.91
N GLU A 117 -16.00 -8.10 -7.02
CA GLU A 117 -16.38 -9.25 -7.82
C GLU A 117 -15.17 -9.71 -8.65
N ASN A 118 -14.82 -11.00 -8.60
CA ASN A 118 -13.81 -11.62 -9.46
C ASN A 118 -12.50 -10.83 -9.62
N GLY A 119 -11.90 -10.39 -8.51
CA GLY A 119 -10.66 -9.61 -8.50
C GLY A 119 -10.84 -8.10 -8.66
N MET A 120 -12.07 -7.62 -8.90
CA MET A 120 -12.41 -6.21 -8.96
C MET A 120 -12.81 -5.67 -7.59
N ILE A 121 -12.51 -4.39 -7.36
CA ILE A 121 -12.87 -3.64 -6.17
C ILE A 121 -13.65 -2.40 -6.59
N TYR A 122 -14.80 -2.17 -5.97
CA TYR A 122 -15.59 -0.98 -6.23
C TYR A 122 -15.05 0.23 -5.46
N THR A 123 -15.16 1.39 -6.08
CA THR A 123 -14.98 2.73 -5.53
C THR A 123 -16.31 3.45 -5.54
N PHE A 124 -16.37 4.70 -5.08
CA PHE A 124 -17.63 5.44 -5.08
C PHE A 124 -18.29 5.50 -6.46
N ASP A 125 -17.52 5.77 -7.52
CA ASP A 125 -18.04 6.05 -8.86
C ASP A 125 -17.74 4.96 -9.91
N SER A 126 -16.82 4.04 -9.62
CA SER A 126 -16.35 3.04 -10.58
C SER A 126 -15.73 1.81 -9.90
N PHE A 127 -14.93 1.02 -10.60
CA PHE A 127 -14.22 -0.14 -10.08
C PHE A 127 -12.83 -0.28 -10.71
N TYR A 128 -11.92 -0.94 -10.01
CA TYR A 128 -10.55 -1.19 -10.48
C TYR A 128 -10.12 -2.62 -10.17
N HIS A 129 -9.12 -3.11 -10.90
CA HIS A 129 -8.60 -4.45 -10.70
C HIS A 129 -7.65 -4.44 -9.50
N SER A 130 -7.76 -5.43 -8.60
CA SER A 130 -7.05 -5.41 -7.30
C SER A 130 -5.52 -5.27 -7.42
N ASP A 131 -4.93 -5.69 -8.53
CA ASP A 131 -3.51 -5.55 -8.82
C ASP A 131 -3.03 -4.11 -9.03
N GLU A 132 -3.93 -3.19 -9.33
CA GLU A 132 -3.63 -1.76 -9.33
C GLU A 132 -3.18 -1.26 -7.94
N LEU A 133 -3.53 -1.95 -6.84
CA LEU A 133 -3.08 -1.60 -5.49
C LEU A 133 -1.58 -1.80 -5.28
N TRP A 134 -1.03 -2.92 -5.78
CA TRP A 134 0.35 -3.31 -5.50
C TRP A 134 1.32 -3.02 -6.64
N PHE A 135 0.84 -2.86 -7.88
CA PHE A 135 1.68 -2.56 -9.03
C PHE A 135 2.60 -1.32 -8.87
N PRO A 136 2.18 -0.22 -8.20
CA PRO A 136 3.06 0.92 -7.95
C PRO A 136 4.19 0.64 -6.95
N PHE A 137 4.06 -0.41 -6.15
CA PHE A 137 5.00 -0.78 -5.10
C PHE A 137 6.03 -1.84 -5.51
N THR A 138 6.10 -2.21 -6.80
CA THR A 138 7.15 -3.11 -7.28
C THR A 138 8.54 -2.50 -7.06
N SER A 139 9.57 -3.33 -6.83
CA SER A 139 10.90 -2.84 -6.42
C SER A 139 11.56 -1.90 -7.43
N ASP A 140 11.21 -1.97 -8.71
CA ASP A 140 11.65 -1.06 -9.76
C ASP A 140 11.00 0.33 -9.68
N LYS A 141 9.76 0.41 -9.16
CA LYS A 141 8.98 1.66 -9.04
C LYS A 141 9.04 2.30 -7.67
N CYS A 142 9.15 1.50 -6.62
CA CYS A 142 9.32 1.96 -5.24
C CYS A 142 10.59 1.35 -4.61
N PRO A 143 11.79 1.83 -5.01
CA PRO A 143 13.06 1.23 -4.57
C PRO A 143 13.29 1.29 -3.06
N THR A 144 12.75 2.30 -2.37
CA THR A 144 12.90 2.48 -0.92
C THR A 144 12.11 1.44 -0.09
N LEU A 145 11.22 0.69 -0.74
CA LEU A 145 10.52 -0.48 -0.17
C LEU A 145 11.05 -1.81 -0.72
N ALA A 146 12.13 -1.83 -1.49
CA ALA A 146 12.70 -3.09 -1.97
C ALA A 146 13.26 -3.91 -0.79
N GLY A 147 12.95 -5.21 -0.77
CA GLY A 147 13.31 -6.09 0.35
C GLY A 147 12.50 -5.85 1.64
N LYS A 148 11.54 -4.90 1.63
CA LYS A 148 10.63 -4.61 2.74
C LYS A 148 9.22 -5.14 2.44
N PRO A 149 8.46 -5.62 3.43
CA PRO A 149 7.13 -6.19 3.18
C PRO A 149 6.13 -5.10 2.78
N LYS A 150 5.28 -5.42 1.79
CA LYS A 150 4.12 -4.61 1.38
C LYS A 150 2.87 -5.43 1.61
N LEU A 151 2.02 -4.98 2.53
CA LEU A 151 0.88 -5.74 3.04
C LEU A 151 -0.43 -5.20 2.44
N PHE A 152 -1.23 -6.06 1.82
CA PHE A 152 -2.51 -5.69 1.22
C PHE A 152 -3.61 -6.57 1.82
N PHE A 153 -4.57 -5.95 2.50
CA PHE A 153 -5.74 -6.64 3.06
C PHE A 153 -6.99 -6.14 2.36
N ILE A 154 -7.74 -7.06 1.76
CA ILE A 154 -8.90 -6.72 0.93
C ILE A 154 -10.12 -7.44 1.51
N GLN A 155 -11.02 -6.68 2.12
CA GLN A 155 -12.38 -7.12 2.44
C GLN A 155 -13.27 -6.70 1.28
N ALA A 156 -13.50 -7.64 0.36
CA ALA A 156 -14.41 -7.48 -0.75
C ALA A 156 -14.91 -8.86 -1.20
N CYS A 157 -16.14 -8.92 -1.70
CA CYS A 157 -16.66 -10.15 -2.28
C CYS A 157 -15.80 -10.59 -3.49
N GLN A 158 -15.70 -11.89 -3.70
CA GLN A 158 -14.95 -12.50 -4.81
C GLN A 158 -15.85 -13.43 -5.63
N GLY A 159 -17.13 -13.07 -5.70
CA GLY A 159 -18.20 -13.88 -6.28
C GLY A 159 -19.32 -14.14 -5.28
N SER A 160 -20.31 -14.92 -5.71
CA SER A 160 -21.58 -15.16 -5.00
C SER A 160 -21.72 -16.57 -4.43
N LYS A 161 -20.67 -17.39 -4.51
CA LYS A 161 -20.70 -18.76 -3.98
C LYS A 161 -20.67 -18.73 -2.45
N THR A 162 -21.58 -19.46 -1.83
CA THR A 162 -21.67 -19.63 -0.38
C THR A 162 -21.03 -20.94 0.04
N ASP A 163 -20.27 -20.92 1.13
CA ASP A 163 -19.79 -22.13 1.80
C ASP A 163 -20.84 -22.56 2.85
N VAL A 164 -21.34 -23.79 2.74
CA VAL A 164 -22.35 -24.35 3.66
C VAL A 164 -21.72 -24.92 4.95
N GLY A 165 -20.39 -24.98 5.01
CA GLY A 165 -19.65 -25.62 6.09
C GLY A 165 -19.73 -27.14 6.04
N THR A 166 -19.15 -27.78 7.05
CA THR A 166 -19.18 -29.24 7.24
C THR A 166 -19.30 -29.55 8.72
N VAL A 167 -20.13 -30.54 9.06
CA VAL A 167 -20.26 -31.01 10.45
C VAL A 167 -19.03 -31.83 10.82
N MET A 168 -18.36 -31.46 11.90
CA MET A 168 -17.24 -32.21 12.44
C MET A 168 -17.76 -33.33 13.35
N GLN A 169 -17.18 -34.53 13.24
CA GLN A 169 -17.32 -35.55 14.27
C GLN A 169 -16.25 -35.30 15.33
N CYS A 170 -16.68 -35.00 16.55
CA CYS A 170 -15.85 -34.94 17.74
C CYS A 170 -15.95 -36.28 18.50
#